data_AF-A0A7V5Q1S9-F1
#
_entry.id   AF-A0A7V5Q1S9-F1
#
_cell.length_a   1.000
_cell.length_b   1.000
_cell.length_c   1.000
_cell.angle_alpha   90.00
_cell.angle_beta   90.00
_cell.angle_gamma   90.00
#
_symmetry.space_group_name_H-M   'P 1'
#
loop_
_entity.id
_entity.type
_entity.pdbx_description
1 polymer ?
#
loop_
_entity_poly.entity_id
_entity_poly.type
_entity_poly.pdbx_seq_one_letter_code
_entity_poly.pdbx_strand_id
1 'polypeptide(L)'
;MTIPSPDRYAWLIVLACWAPLLAAQVSAPEDLARLEDAAVRAAVEKVSPLVVRIETLGGLETVGRRLVTQGPTTGLIVSAEGHIVSSSFNFVQIPASILVTLPDGKRHPAKLVARDHSRKLVLLKV
;
A
#
# COMPACT_ATOMS: atom_id res chain seq x y z
N MET A 1 73.35 2.85 10.59
CA MET A 1 72.31 2.65 9.56
C MET A 1 71.82 1.21 9.70
N THR A 2 70.83 0.98 10.57
CA THR A 2 70.32 -0.36 10.91
C THR A 2 69.03 -0.61 10.14
N ILE A 3 69.06 -1.59 9.24
CA ILE A 3 67.92 -2.01 8.42
C ILE A 3 66.97 -2.83 9.33
N PRO A 4 65.67 -2.48 9.46
CA PRO A 4 64.74 -3.24 10.30
C PRO A 4 64.38 -4.60 9.68
N SER A 5 64.17 -5.61 10.52
CA SER A 5 63.89 -7.00 10.11
C SER A 5 62.51 -7.17 9.46
N PRO A 6 62.38 -8.10 8.49
CA PRO A 6 61.19 -8.26 7.63
C PRO A 6 59.91 -8.67 8.37
N ASP A 7 60.02 -9.19 9.59
CA ASP A 7 58.90 -9.73 10.38
C ASP A 7 57.90 -8.64 10.84
N ARG A 8 58.34 -7.38 10.87
CA ARG A 8 57.52 -6.23 11.30
C ARG A 8 56.47 -5.81 10.26
N TYR A 9 56.72 -6.11 8.99
CA TYR A 9 55.83 -5.73 7.88
C TYR A 9 54.84 -6.84 7.52
N ALA A 10 55.13 -8.10 7.88
CA ALA A 10 54.25 -9.23 7.64
C ALA A 10 52.88 -9.08 8.33
N TRP A 11 52.87 -8.63 9.60
CA TRP A 11 51.62 -8.39 10.34
C TRP A 11 50.80 -7.21 9.79
N LEU A 12 51.47 -6.18 9.26
CA LEU A 12 50.82 -5.02 8.63
C LEU A 12 50.16 -5.39 7.30
N ILE A 13 50.77 -6.29 6.53
CA ILE A 13 50.21 -6.79 5.26
C ILE A 13 48.98 -7.68 5.51
N VAL A 14 49.03 -8.56 6.53
CA VAL A 14 47.88 -9.41 6.89
C VAL A 14 46.68 -8.58 7.38
N LEU A 15 46.92 -7.53 8.18
CA LEU A 15 45.86 -6.58 8.61
C LEU A 15 45.29 -5.77 7.44
N ALA A 16 46.14 -5.32 6.50
CA ALA A 16 45.71 -4.59 5.32
C ALA A 16 44.88 -5.45 4.34
N CYS A 17 45.15 -6.75 4.26
CA CYS A 17 44.39 -7.70 3.43
C CYS A 17 43.04 -8.11 4.04
N TRP A 18 42.84 -7.98 5.35
CA TRP A 18 41.55 -8.32 6.00
C TRP A 18 40.53 -7.16 6.04
N ALA A 19 40.99 -5.91 5.96
CA ALA A 19 40.13 -4.73 5.96
C ALA A 19 39.06 -4.67 4.84
N PRO A 20 39.34 -5.02 3.57
CA PRO A 20 38.33 -4.92 2.50
C PRO A 20 37.27 -6.03 2.59
N LEU A 21 37.54 -7.14 3.29
CA LEU A 21 36.58 -8.24 3.45
C LEU A 21 35.49 -7.91 4.47
N LEU A 22 35.80 -7.05 5.46
CA LEU A 22 34.85 -6.63 6.49
C LEU A 22 33.89 -5.52 5.98
N ALA A 23 34.36 -4.65 5.08
CA ALA A 23 33.54 -3.59 4.49
C ALA A 23 32.43 -4.13 3.56
N ALA A 24 32.69 -5.26 2.88
CA ALA A 24 31.71 -5.89 1.97
C ALA A 24 30.51 -6.56 2.70
N GLN A 25 30.60 -6.78 4.01
CA GLN A 25 29.51 -7.39 4.80
C GLN A 25 28.51 -6.36 5.35
N VAL A 26 28.80 -5.06 5.29
CA VAL A 26 27.98 -4.01 5.93
C VAL A 26 26.83 -3.52 5.04
N SER A 27 26.86 -3.74 3.72
CA SER A 27 25.89 -3.16 2.77
C SER A 27 24.59 -3.98 2.54
N ALA A 28 24.55 -5.26 2.90
CA ALA A 28 23.42 -6.14 2.59
C ALA A 28 22.06 -5.68 3.17
N PRO A 29 21.96 -5.14 4.39
CA PRO A 29 20.70 -4.63 4.94
C PRO A 29 20.20 -3.36 4.24
N GLU A 30 21.11 -2.48 3.81
CA GLU A 30 20.77 -1.23 3.11
C GLU A 30 20.26 -1.51 1.69
N ASP A 31 20.84 -2.51 1.01
CA ASP A 31 20.40 -2.94 -0.32
C ASP A 31 18.98 -3.54 -0.29
N LEU A 32 18.65 -4.36 0.71
CA LEU A 32 17.31 -4.93 0.85
C LEU A 32 16.24 -3.85 1.04
N ALA A 33 16.47 -2.92 1.97
CA ALA A 33 15.53 -1.82 2.23
C ALA A 33 15.29 -0.97 0.98
N ARG A 34 16.33 -0.72 0.18
CA ARG A 34 16.21 -0.01 -1.10
C ARG A 34 15.39 -0.78 -2.13
N LEU A 35 15.58 -2.09 -2.24
CA LEU A 35 14.81 -2.94 -3.15
C LEU A 35 13.34 -3.01 -2.73
N GLU A 36 13.07 -3.10 -1.43
CA GLU A 36 11.71 -3.05 -0.89
C GLU A 36 11.00 -1.73 -1.21
N ASP A 37 11.66 -0.59 -0.97
CA ASP A 37 11.13 0.73 -1.32
C ASP A 37 10.82 0.85 -2.81
N ALA A 38 11.73 0.36 -3.67
CA ALA A 38 11.53 0.36 -5.11
C ALA A 38 10.33 -0.52 -5.53
N ALA A 39 10.18 -1.70 -4.91
CA ALA A 39 9.06 -2.60 -5.16
C ALA A 39 7.72 -1.99 -4.73
N VAL A 40 7.66 -1.36 -3.56
CA VAL A 40 6.45 -0.68 -3.07
C VAL A 40 6.08 0.49 -3.98
N ARG A 41 7.05 1.32 -4.39
CA ARG A 41 6.81 2.43 -5.32
C ARG A 41 6.26 1.95 -6.67
N ALA A 42 6.85 0.90 -7.23
CA ALA A 42 6.38 0.30 -8.48
C ALA A 42 4.95 -0.26 -8.35
N ALA A 43 4.62 -0.87 -7.21
CA ALA A 43 3.25 -1.35 -6.96
C ALA A 43 2.26 -0.18 -6.85
N VAL A 44 2.61 0.91 -6.16
CA VAL A 44 1.78 2.11 -6.03
C VAL A 44 1.55 2.77 -7.39
N GLU A 45 2.59 2.92 -8.21
CA GLU A 45 2.48 3.48 -9.56
C GLU A 45 1.49 2.68 -10.41
N LYS A 46 1.54 1.35 -10.32
CA LYS A 46 0.66 0.46 -11.06
C LYS A 46 -0.80 0.46 -10.56
N VAL A 47 -1.01 0.56 -9.24
CA VAL A 47 -2.32 0.32 -8.62
C VAL A 47 -3.07 1.60 -8.27
N SER A 48 -2.38 2.72 -8.04
CA SER A 48 -3.01 4.00 -7.69
C SER A 48 -4.11 4.46 -8.65
N PRO A 49 -4.04 4.23 -9.99
CA PRO A 49 -5.12 4.58 -10.91
C PRO A 49 -6.37 3.69 -10.78
N LEU A 50 -6.33 2.64 -9.96
CA LEU A 50 -7.45 1.73 -9.73
C LEU A 50 -8.13 1.97 -8.37
N VAL A 51 -7.51 2.76 -7.49
CA VAL A 51 -8.04 3.06 -6.16
C VAL A 51 -8.97 4.27 -6.25
N VAL A 52 -10.19 4.11 -5.77
CA VAL A 52 -11.23 5.15 -5.81
C VAL A 52 -11.67 5.52 -4.40
N ARG A 53 -12.20 6.74 -4.25
CA ARG A 53 -12.87 7.17 -3.01
C ARG A 53 -14.36 6.94 -3.13
N ILE A 54 -14.98 6.40 -2.09
CA ILE A 54 -16.42 6.09 -2.02
C ILE A 54 -17.03 6.89 -0.88
N GLU A 55 -18.11 7.58 -1.17
CA GLU A 55 -18.91 8.32 -0.20
C GLU A 55 -20.35 7.83 -0.28
N THR A 56 -20.98 7.62 0.86
CA THR A 56 -22.37 7.20 0.97
C THR A 56 -23.19 8.33 1.57
N LEU A 57 -24.31 8.64 0.92
CA LEU A 57 -25.20 9.72 1.32
C LEU A 57 -26.58 9.17 1.62
N GLY A 58 -27.16 9.64 2.72
CA GLY A 58 -28.41 9.10 3.22
C GLY A 58 -28.24 7.68 3.72
N GLY A 59 -29.18 7.24 4.55
CA GLY A 59 -29.12 6.01 5.33
C GLY A 59 -30.03 6.20 6.53
N LEU A 60 -30.52 5.12 7.13
CA LEU A 60 -31.33 5.26 8.34
C LEU A 60 -30.51 6.01 9.40
N GLU A 61 -30.97 7.18 9.84
CA GLU A 61 -30.30 8.05 10.82
C GLU A 61 -30.08 7.37 12.18
N THR A 62 -30.62 6.17 12.39
CA THR A 62 -30.61 5.47 13.67
C THR A 62 -30.51 3.95 13.45
N VAL A 63 -29.31 3.39 13.61
CA VAL A 63 -29.12 1.98 13.97
C VAL A 63 -28.73 1.94 15.45
N GLY A 64 -29.72 1.87 16.34
CA GLY A 64 -29.50 1.94 17.80
C GLY A 64 -29.27 3.38 18.33
N ARG A 65 -28.29 3.60 19.23
CA ARG A 65 -27.93 4.94 19.79
C ARG A 65 -26.65 5.54 19.18
N ARG A 66 -26.12 4.97 18.10
CA ARG A 66 -24.79 5.34 17.58
C ARG A 66 -24.94 6.09 16.25
N LEU A 67 -24.49 7.33 16.24
CA LEU A 67 -24.31 8.09 15.00
C LEU A 67 -23.25 7.36 14.17
N VAL A 68 -23.65 6.76 13.04
CA VAL A 68 -22.70 6.13 12.13
C VAL A 68 -22.03 7.25 11.35
N THR A 69 -20.78 7.56 11.67
CA THR A 69 -19.96 8.48 10.87
C THR A 69 -19.86 7.92 9.46
N GLN A 70 -20.51 8.58 8.50
CA GLN A 70 -20.39 8.36 7.07
C GLN A 70 -19.16 9.09 6.54
N GLY A 71 -17.99 8.58 6.92
CA GLY A 71 -16.72 9.04 6.36
C GLY A 71 -16.48 8.43 4.98
N PRO A 72 -15.68 9.10 4.11
CA PRO A 72 -15.25 8.50 2.86
C PRO A 72 -14.49 7.19 3.11
N THR A 73 -14.71 6.23 2.25
CA THR A 73 -14.04 4.93 2.21
C THR A 73 -13.35 4.72 0.87
N THR A 74 -12.70 3.59 0.68
CA THR A 74 -11.99 3.26 -0.56
C THR A 74 -12.64 2.09 -1.30
N GLY A 75 -12.38 2.01 -2.59
CA GLY A 75 -12.67 0.84 -3.41
C GLY A 75 -11.57 0.60 -4.43
N LEU A 76 -11.62 -0.57 -5.06
CA LEU A 76 -10.70 -0.97 -6.14
C LEU A 76 -11.50 -1.26 -7.41
N ILE A 77 -11.13 -0.62 -8.52
CA ILE A 77 -11.65 -0.95 -9.85
C ILE A 77 -11.12 -2.32 -10.25
N VAL A 78 -12.02 -3.25 -10.57
CA VAL A 78 -11.69 -4.64 -10.93
C VAL A 78 -12.03 -5.00 -12.36
N SER A 79 -12.66 -4.10 -13.12
CA SER A 79 -12.99 -4.33 -14.53
C SER A 79 -13.06 -3.03 -15.33
N ALA A 80 -12.76 -3.11 -16.64
CA ALA A 80 -12.82 -1.95 -17.55
C ALA A 80 -14.24 -1.40 -17.72
N GLU A 81 -15.25 -2.23 -17.45
CA GLU A 81 -16.66 -1.85 -17.47
C GLU A 81 -17.03 -1.01 -16.23
N GLY A 82 -16.13 -0.77 -15.28
CA GLY A 82 -16.38 0.09 -14.11
C GLY A 82 -16.96 -0.65 -12.90
N HIS A 83 -16.62 -1.94 -12.73
CA HIS A 83 -16.91 -2.65 -11.50
C HIS A 83 -15.90 -2.30 -10.41
N ILE A 84 -16.40 -2.07 -9.18
CA ILE A 84 -15.59 -1.68 -8.03
C ILE A 84 -15.88 -2.61 -6.85
N VAL A 85 -14.84 -3.15 -6.23
CA VAL A 85 -14.96 -3.92 -4.98
C VAL A 85 -14.67 -3.02 -3.78
N SER A 86 -15.48 -3.14 -2.73
CA SER A 86 -15.24 -2.47 -1.44
C SER A 86 -15.76 -3.31 -0.27
N SER A 87 -15.46 -2.86 0.94
CA SER A 87 -15.97 -3.41 2.18
C SER A 87 -17.46 -3.12 2.35
N SER A 88 -18.23 -4.10 2.82
CA SER A 88 -19.68 -3.93 3.05
C SER A 88 -20.01 -3.00 4.22
N PHE A 89 -19.02 -2.64 5.06
CA PHE A 89 -19.22 -1.88 6.29
C PHE A 89 -19.90 -0.53 6.06
N ASN A 90 -19.54 0.18 4.99
CA ASN A 90 -20.13 1.49 4.71
C ASN A 90 -21.59 1.41 4.19
N PHE A 91 -22.07 0.21 3.87
CA PHE A 91 -23.37 -0.03 3.20
C PHE A 91 -24.40 -0.69 4.12
N VAL A 92 -24.08 -0.87 5.41
CA VAL A 92 -24.96 -1.51 6.40
C VAL A 92 -26.28 -0.76 6.55
N GLN A 93 -26.23 0.57 6.53
CA GLN A 93 -27.39 1.45 6.70
C GLN A 93 -28.22 1.68 5.43
N ILE A 94 -27.91 0.96 4.34
CA ILE A 94 -28.60 1.05 3.05
C ILE A 94 -28.64 2.50 2.55
N PRO A 95 -27.52 3.02 2.04
CA PRO A 95 -27.44 4.41 1.68
C PRO A 95 -28.36 4.77 0.52
N ALA A 96 -28.91 5.98 0.55
CA ALA A 96 -29.81 6.47 -0.51
C ALA A 96 -29.04 6.77 -1.81
N SER A 97 -27.77 7.16 -1.68
CA SER A 97 -26.88 7.41 -2.80
C SER A 97 -25.44 6.99 -2.48
N ILE A 98 -24.74 6.54 -3.52
CA ILE A 98 -23.33 6.14 -3.46
C ILE A 98 -22.60 6.97 -4.51
N LEU A 99 -21.58 7.71 -4.08
CA LEU A 99 -20.75 8.54 -4.95
C LEU A 99 -19.33 7.99 -4.96
N VAL A 100 -18.77 7.83 -6.15
CA VAL A 100 -17.39 7.38 -6.36
C VAL A 100 -16.59 8.52 -6.97
N THR A 101 -15.49 8.91 -6.34
CA THR A 101 -14.50 9.80 -6.96
C THR A 101 -13.44 8.94 -7.65
N LEU A 102 -13.34 9.08 -8.97
CA LEU A 102 -12.30 8.43 -9.78
C LEU A 102 -10.95 9.16 -9.64
N PRO A 103 -9.82 8.56 -10.08
CA PRO A 103 -8.51 9.20 -9.98
C PRO A 103 -8.38 10.53 -10.73
N ASP A 104 -9.25 10.77 -11.72
CA ASP A 104 -9.34 12.05 -12.42
C ASP A 104 -10.03 13.16 -11.59
N GLY A 105 -10.46 12.84 -10.37
CA GLY A 105 -11.14 13.75 -9.45
C GLY A 105 -12.64 13.89 -9.71
N LYS A 106 -13.20 13.29 -10.77
CA LYS A 106 -14.62 13.37 -11.06
C LYS A 106 -15.43 12.43 -10.18
N ARG A 107 -16.63 12.88 -9.82
CA ARG A 107 -17.59 12.12 -9.01
C ARG A 107 -18.65 11.49 -9.90
N HIS A 108 -18.86 10.20 -9.73
CA HIS A 108 -19.84 9.40 -10.47
C HIS A 108 -20.81 8.74 -9.49
N PRO A 109 -22.12 8.71 -9.78
CA PRO A 109 -23.05 7.88 -9.03
C PRO A 109 -22.72 6.40 -9.28
N ALA A 110 -22.84 5.58 -8.24
CA ALA A 110 -22.64 4.14 -8.36
C ALA A 110 -23.86 3.37 -7.84
N LYS A 111 -24.04 2.16 -8.37
CA LYS A 111 -25.08 1.22 -7.93
C LYS A 111 -24.44 0.06 -7.20
N LEU A 112 -25.05 -0.37 -6.09
CA LEU A 112 -24.70 -1.63 -5.43
C LEU A 112 -25.32 -2.79 -6.23
N VAL A 113 -24.48 -3.62 -6.85
CA VAL A 113 -24.92 -4.71 -7.74
C VAL A 113 -24.84 -6.09 -7.08
N ALA A 114 -23.96 -6.27 -6.09
CA ALA A 114 -23.88 -7.51 -5.31
C ALA A 114 -23.34 -7.28 -3.89
N ARG A 115 -23.63 -8.23 -2.99
CA ARG A 115 -23.14 -8.26 -1.61
C ARG A 115 -22.73 -9.68 -1.24
N ASP A 116 -21.49 -9.82 -0.77
CA ASP A 116 -21.00 -11.05 -0.15
C ASP A 116 -21.02 -10.88 1.38
N HIS A 117 -21.99 -11.54 2.01
CA HIS A 117 -22.18 -11.50 3.47
C HIS A 117 -21.14 -12.30 4.25
N SER A 118 -20.52 -13.31 3.62
CA SER A 118 -19.50 -14.16 4.23
C SER A 118 -18.17 -13.40 4.33
N ARG A 119 -17.76 -12.75 3.24
CA ARG A 119 -16.48 -12.01 3.16
C ARG A 119 -16.57 -10.53 3.51
N LYS A 120 -17.78 -10.02 3.77
CA LYS A 120 -18.05 -8.59 4.04
C LYS A 120 -17.61 -7.69 2.88
N LEU A 121 -17.99 -8.09 1.66
CA LEU A 121 -17.68 -7.34 0.43
C LEU A 121 -18.95 -6.87 -0.28
N VAL A 122 -18.81 -5.78 -1.04
CA VAL A 122 -19.81 -5.33 -2.00
C VAL A 122 -19.17 -5.15 -3.37
N LEU A 123 -19.97 -5.36 -4.40
CA LEU A 123 -19.64 -4.99 -5.77
C LEU A 123 -20.50 -3.79 -6.17
N LEU A 124 -19.84 -2.75 -6.65
CA LEU A 124 -20.46 -1.54 -7.18
C LEU A 124 -20.26 -1.45 -8.69
N LYS A 125 -21.12 -0.68 -9.35
CA LYS A 125 -21.01 -0.32 -10.76
C LYS A 125 -21.17 1.19 -10.91
N VAL A 126 -20.14 1.86 -11.45
CA VAL A 126 -20.21 3.26 -11.94
C VAL A 126 -20.70 3.33 -13.38
#